data_AF-A0A3D0XR59-F1
#
_entry.id   AF-A0A3D0XR59-F1
#
_cell.length_a   1.000
_cell.length_b   1.000
_cell.length_c   1.000
_cell.angle_alpha   90.00
_cell.angle_beta   90.00
_cell.angle_gamma   90.00
#
_symmetry.space_group_name_H-M   'P 1'
#
loop_
_entity.id
_entity.type
_entity.pdbx_description
1 polymer ?
#
loop_
_entity_poly.entity_id
_entity_poly.type
_entity_poly.pdbx_seq_one_letter_code
_entity_poly.pdbx_strand_id
1 'polypeptide(L)' 'MIYEKEGDVGGAVLPCGWVLDPVTEKVRMYYGAADTCIALATASLSDLLQYIEFSPAVK' A
#
# COMPACT_ATOMS: atom_id res chain seq x y z
N MET A 1 16.09 -2.48 -12.72
CA MET A 1 15.01 -1.47 -12.66
C MET A 1 14.37 -1.49 -11.29
N ILE A 2 14.09 -0.33 -10.72
CA ILE A 2 13.33 -0.24 -9.46
C ILE A 2 11.85 -0.25 -9.84
N TYR A 3 11.13 -1.32 -9.47
CA TYR A 3 9.81 -1.68 -10.02
C TYR A 3 8.69 -0.63 -9.83
N GLU A 4 8.82 0.30 -8.89
CA GLU A 4 7.88 1.42 -8.70
C GLU A 4 8.28 2.68 -9.47
N LYS A 5 9.57 2.82 -9.80
CA LYS A 5 10.12 4.03 -10.43
C LYS A 5 10.20 3.92 -11.95
N GLU A 6 10.28 2.69 -12.46
CA GLU A 6 10.56 2.40 -13.87
C GLU A 6 9.54 1.39 -14.37
N GLY A 7 8.82 1.76 -15.44
CA GLY A 7 7.74 1.00 -16.07
C GLY A 7 7.00 1.86 -17.10
N ASP A 8 5.84 1.39 -17.58
CA ASP A 8 4.98 2.11 -18.52
C ASP A 8 4.62 3.51 -18.02
N VAL A 9 4.41 3.65 -16.70
CA VAL A 9 4.24 4.94 -16.02
C VAL A 9 5.15 5.01 -14.80
N GLY A 10 6.40 5.42 -15.00
CA GLY A 10 7.41 5.52 -13.94
C GLY A 10 6.95 6.41 -12.76
N GLY A 11 7.08 5.89 -11.54
CA GLY A 11 6.70 6.58 -10.30
C GLY A 11 5.24 6.36 -9.88
N ALA A 12 4.43 5.65 -10.67
CA ALA A 12 3.06 5.33 -10.30
C ALA A 12 3.01 4.22 -9.22
N VAL A 13 2.28 4.49 -8.13
CA VAL A 13 1.96 3.56 -7.04
C VAL A 13 0.47 3.68 -6.76
N LEU A 14 -0.32 2.70 -7.22
CA LEU A 14 -1.78 2.77 -7.19
C LEU A 14 -2.38 1.55 -6.46
N PRO A 15 -2.88 1.71 -5.22
CA PRO A 15 -3.53 0.62 -4.50
C PRO A 15 -4.91 0.31 -5.10
N CYS A 16 -5.18 -0.98 -5.35
CA CYS A 16 -6.46 -1.43 -5.94
C CYS A 16 -7.28 -2.30 -4.99
N GLY A 17 -6.69 -2.79 -3.90
CA GLY A 17 -7.40 -3.57 -2.90
C GLY A 17 -6.49 -4.12 -1.82
N TRP A 18 -7.10 -4.54 -0.71
CA TRP A 18 -6.40 -5.15 0.40
C TRP A 18 -7.26 -6.24 1.04
N VAL A 19 -6.59 -7.18 1.71
CA VAL A 19 -7.24 -8.22 2.52
C VAL A 19 -6.72 -8.16 3.95
N LEU A 20 -7.61 -8.41 4.91
CA LEU A 20 -7.29 -8.53 6.33
C LEU A 20 -7.18 -10.00 6.70
N ASP A 21 -6.11 -10.37 7.37
CA ASP A 21 -6.07 -11.58 8.18
C ASP A 21 -6.64 -11.26 9.59
N PRO A 22 -7.81 -11.80 9.97
CA PRO A 22 -8.45 -11.46 11.24
C PRO A 22 -7.75 -12.10 12.45
N VAL A 23 -6.89 -13.10 12.25
CA VAL A 23 -6.18 -13.77 13.34
C VAL A 23 -4.89 -13.02 13.68
N THR A 24 -4.18 -12.55 12.66
CA THR A 24 -2.88 -11.86 12.82
C THR A 24 -2.98 -10.34 12.72
N GLU A 25 -4.17 -9.81 12.42
CA GLU A 25 -4.44 -8.39 12.12
C GLU A 25 -3.58 -7.83 10.98
N LYS A 26 -3.02 -8.71 10.15
CA LYS A 26 -2.13 -8.31 9.06
C LYS A 26 -2.94 -7.90 7.83
N VAL A 27 -2.75 -6.65 7.42
CA VAL A 27 -3.24 -6.12 6.15
C VAL A 27 -2.24 -6.48 5.04
N ARG A 28 -2.75 -7.05 3.94
CA ARG A 28 -2.02 -7.27 2.69
C ARG A 28 -2.63 -6.38 1.62
N MET A 29 -1.92 -5.33 1.20
CA MET A 29 -2.38 -4.36 0.20
C MET A 29 -1.70 -4.63 -1.15
N TYR A 30 -2.51 -4.92 -2.16
CA TYR A 30 -2.06 -5.12 -3.53
C TYR A 30 -2.18 -3.81 -4.30
N TYR A 31 -1.09 -3.41 -4.96
CA TYR A 31 -1.00 -2.15 -5.67
C TYR A 31 -0.29 -2.33 -7.02
N GLY A 32 -0.69 -1.54 -8.01
CA GLY A 32 0.03 -1.42 -9.27
C GLY A 32 1.31 -0.62 -9.06
N ALA A 33 2.42 -1.14 -9.59
CA ALA A 33 3.72 -0.50 -9.58
C ALA A 33 4.15 -0.17 -11.01
N ALA A 34 4.37 1.13 -11.25
CA ALA A 34 4.74 1.73 -12.53
C ALA A 34 3.90 1.28 -13.73
N ASP A 35 2.60 1.02 -13.52
CA ASP A 35 1.67 0.44 -14.51
C ASP A 35 2.18 -0.84 -15.21
N THR A 36 3.07 -1.57 -14.56
CA THR A 36 3.79 -2.71 -15.17
C THR A 36 3.56 -4.01 -14.42
N CYS A 37 3.46 -3.97 -13.09
CA CYS A 37 3.25 -5.18 -12.29
C CYS A 37 2.38 -4.90 -11.06
N ILE A 38 1.95 -5.97 -10.40
CA ILE A 38 1.32 -5.90 -9.08
C ILE A 38 2.37 -6.19 -8.02
N ALA A 39 2.45 -5.32 -7.03
CA ALA A 39 3.28 -5.45 -5.85
C ALA A 39 2.42 -5.61 -4.58
N LEU A 40 3.06 -5.93 -3.46
CA LEU A 40 2.42 -6.21 -2.19
C LEU A 40 3.12 -5.46 -1.06
N ALA A 41 2.35 -4.66 -0.32
CA ALA A 41 2.75 -4.08 0.95
C ALA A 41 1.99 -4.75 2.10
N THR A 42 2.62 -4.82 3.28
CA THR A 42 1.94 -5.37 4.47
C THR A 42 2.15 -4.48 5.69
N ALA A 43 1.11 -4.38 6.52
CA ALA A 43 1.15 -3.64 7.78
C ALA A 43 0.23 -4.31 8.81
N SER A 44 0.37 -3.95 10.09
CA SER A 44 -0.65 -4.22 11.10
C SER A 44 -1.82 -3.26 10.93
N LEU A 45 -3.05 -3.74 11.12
CA LEU A 45 -4.23 -2.87 11.14
C LEU A 45 -4.14 -1.80 12.24
N SER A 46 -3.63 -2.17 13.42
CA SER A 46 -3.45 -1.25 14.55
C SER A 46 -2.54 -0.07 14.19
N ASP A 47 -1.41 -0.36 13.53
CA ASP A 47 -0.40 0.64 13.19
C ASP A 47 -0.93 1.60 12.14
N LEU A 48 -1.71 1.10 11.18
CA LEU A 48 -2.38 1.92 10.18
C LEU A 48 -3.38 2.88 10.82
N LEU A 49 -4.24 2.39 11.72
CA LEU A 49 -5.23 3.22 12.41
C LEU A 49 -4.55 4.26 13.31
N GLN A 50 -3.54 3.86 14.07
CA GLN A 50 -2.75 4.76 14.90
C GLN A 50 -2.10 5.86 14.06
N TYR A 51 -1.54 5.50 12.89
CA TYR A 51 -0.94 6.48 11.98
C TYR A 51 -1.96 7.48 11.45
N ILE A 52 -3.18 7.02 11.11
CA ILE A 52 -4.26 7.89 10.64
C ILE A 52 -4.74 8.86 11.74
N GLU A 53 -4.87 8.38 12.97
CA GLU A 53 -5.28 9.21 14.11
C GLU A 53 -4.23 10.25 14.50
N PHE A 54 -2.95 9.89 14.41
CA PHE A 54 -1.84 10.81 14.73
C PHE A 54 -1.54 11.78 13.59
N SER A 55 -1.71 11.35 12.34
CA SER A 55 -1.42 12.19 11.18
C SER A 55 -2.42 13.33 11.07
N PRO A 56 -1.97 14.60 11.05
CA PRO A 56 -2.90 15.70 10.88
C PRO A 56 -3.60 15.56 9.53
N ALA A 57 -4.92 15.79 9.52
CA ALA A 57 -5.66 15.88 8.27
C ALA A 57 -5.02 16.99 7.41
N VAL A 58 -4.61 16.62 6.20
CA VAL A 58 -4.16 17.59 5.20
C VAL A 58 -5.38 18.44 4.85
N LYS A 59 -5.34 19.73 5.23
CA LYS A 59 -6.35 20.72 4.83
C LYS A 59 -6.25 21.03 3.34
#